data_AF-A0A920J7Z3-F1
#
_entry.id   AF-A0A920J7Z3-F1
#
_cell.length_a   1.000
_cell.length_b   1.000
_cell.length_c   1.000
_cell.angle_alpha   90.00
_cell.angle_beta   90.00
_cell.angle_gamma   90.00
#
_symmetry.space_group_name_H-M   'P 1'
#
loop_
_entity.id
_entity.type
_entity.pdbx_description
1 polymer ?
#
loop_
_entity_poly.entity_id
_entity_poly.type
_entity_poly.pdbx_seq_one_letter_code
_entity_poly.pdbx_strand_id
1 'polypeptide(L)'
;MTNWIKRKPTKLVTVGNVKVGDSNPISVQSMTNTNTCDVNGTINQINSLVAAGADIVRVSVPDKDSASAFKKIKKAVSIPLVADIHFDYMLAIEVADSADCLRINPGNIGKEKKVIEVINAAKHNGVPIRVGVNAGSLEKDLQKKYGEPNSDALVESAQRHIDILAKHDFDHYKMSLKASNIEMTVDAYRKISNLKDQPLHLGITEAGSLGEEL
;
A
#
# COMPACT_ATOMS: atom_id res chain seq x y z
N MET A 1 27.52 -2.19 19.97
CA MET A 1 27.08 -1.15 19.03
C MET A 1 25.94 -0.38 19.67
N THR A 2 26.13 0.88 20.02
CA THR A 2 25.07 1.76 20.52
C THR A 2 24.10 2.04 19.38
N ASN A 3 22.87 1.54 19.50
CA ASN A 3 21.85 1.71 18.47
C ASN A 3 21.27 3.14 18.59
N TRP A 4 21.94 4.12 17.98
CA TRP A 4 21.55 5.54 18.03
C TRP A 4 20.23 5.82 17.29
N ILE A 5 19.84 4.93 16.38
CA ILE A 5 18.53 4.94 15.74
C ILE A 5 17.53 4.19 16.64
N LYS A 6 16.68 4.95 17.32
CA LYS A 6 15.57 4.38 18.08
C LYS A 6 14.40 4.10 17.15
N ARG A 7 14.15 2.82 16.89
CA ARG A 7 12.98 2.40 16.10
C ARG A 7 11.70 2.60 16.90
N LYS A 8 10.69 3.21 16.28
CA LYS A 8 9.35 3.34 16.87
C LYS A 8 8.70 1.95 17.01
N PRO A 9 8.18 1.58 18.18
CA PRO A 9 7.32 0.41 18.33
C PRO A 9 6.05 0.56 17.47
N THR A 10 5.73 -0.48 16.71
CA THR A 10 4.52 -0.53 15.88
C THR A 10 3.87 -1.89 16.00
N LYS A 11 2.58 -1.98 15.68
CA LYS A 11 1.86 -3.25 15.55
C LYS A 11 2.51 -4.14 14.50
N LEU A 12 2.31 -5.44 14.63
CA LEU A 12 2.72 -6.42 13.63
C LEU A 12 1.65 -6.54 12.54
N VAL A 13 2.07 -6.49 11.28
CA VAL A 13 1.28 -6.86 10.11
C VAL A 13 2.04 -7.89 9.31
N THR A 14 1.43 -9.03 9.07
CA THR A 14 2.02 -10.09 8.23
C THR A 14 1.51 -9.97 6.79
N VAL A 15 2.43 -9.89 5.82
CA VAL A 15 2.16 -9.91 4.36
C VAL A 15 2.71 -11.22 3.81
N GLY A 16 1.84 -12.20 3.60
CA GLY A 16 2.27 -13.56 3.27
C GLY A 16 3.10 -14.14 4.41
N ASN A 17 4.38 -14.43 4.18
CA ASN A 17 5.32 -14.85 5.22
C ASN A 17 6.20 -13.70 5.79
N VAL A 18 6.09 -12.47 5.27
CA VAL A 18 6.92 -11.33 5.68
C VAL A 18 6.25 -10.56 6.82
N LYS A 19 6.96 -10.43 7.95
CA LYS A 19 6.54 -9.65 9.12
C LYS A 19 6.92 -8.18 8.97
N VAL A 20 5.95 -7.29 9.03
CA VAL A 20 6.14 -5.83 8.90
C VAL A 20 5.71 -5.15 10.20
N GLY A 21 6.61 -4.37 10.79
CA GLY A 21 6.41 -3.73 12.10
C GLY A 21 6.94 -4.58 13.27
N ASP A 22 6.59 -4.21 14.50
CA ASP A 22 6.96 -4.93 15.73
C ASP A 22 8.45 -5.35 15.79
N SER A 23 9.35 -4.39 15.56
CA SER A 23 10.81 -4.61 15.56
C SER A 23 11.39 -5.58 14.51
N ASN A 24 10.57 -6.21 13.64
CA ASN A 24 11.04 -7.04 12.52
C ASN A 24 11.77 -6.22 11.45
N PRO A 25 12.81 -6.70 10.77
CA PRO A 25 13.59 -5.93 9.78
C PRO A 25 12.73 -5.08 8.80
N ILE A 26 13.25 -3.93 8.37
CA ILE A 26 12.55 -3.09 7.40
C ILE A 26 12.55 -3.83 6.05
N SER A 27 11.39 -4.30 5.62
CA SER A 27 11.22 -5.03 4.37
C SER A 27 11.43 -4.12 3.16
N VAL A 28 12.17 -4.59 2.16
CA VAL A 28 12.30 -3.97 0.84
C VAL A 28 11.14 -4.42 -0.03
N GLN A 29 10.40 -3.46 -0.60
CA GLN A 29 9.30 -3.74 -1.51
C GLN A 29 9.55 -3.07 -2.86
N SER A 30 9.35 -3.82 -3.95
CA SER A 30 9.37 -3.28 -5.32
C SER A 30 8.02 -3.45 -6.02
N MET A 31 7.90 -2.98 -7.25
CA MET A 31 6.70 -3.09 -8.08
C MET A 31 7.06 -3.50 -9.51
N THR A 32 6.27 -4.39 -10.10
CA THR A 32 6.40 -4.73 -11.52
C THR A 32 5.97 -3.56 -12.41
N ASN A 33 6.56 -3.45 -13.59
CA ASN A 33 6.14 -2.51 -14.63
C ASN A 33 5.69 -3.22 -15.93
N THR A 34 5.69 -4.55 -15.95
CA THR A 34 5.08 -5.34 -17.02
C THR A 34 3.56 -5.17 -17.03
N ASN A 35 2.94 -5.44 -18.18
CA ASN A 35 1.51 -5.68 -18.23
C ASN A 35 1.21 -6.99 -17.47
N THR A 36 0.39 -6.93 -16.42
CA THR A 36 0.04 -8.09 -15.59
C THR A 36 -0.55 -9.26 -16.39
N CYS A 37 -1.23 -8.98 -17.50
CA CYS A 37 -1.76 -10.01 -18.40
C CYS A 37 -0.66 -10.81 -19.13
N ASP A 38 0.56 -10.25 -19.27
CA ASP A 38 1.75 -11.01 -19.62
C ASP A 38 2.27 -11.76 -18.39
N VAL A 39 1.63 -12.91 -18.12
CA VAL A 39 1.91 -13.75 -16.95
C VAL A 39 3.39 -14.14 -16.89
N ASN A 40 3.97 -14.58 -18.01
CA ASN A 40 5.35 -15.06 -18.04
C ASN A 40 6.35 -13.91 -17.89
N GLY A 41 6.14 -12.79 -18.58
CA GLY A 41 6.97 -11.59 -18.41
C GLY A 41 6.92 -11.06 -16.98
N THR A 42 5.74 -11.05 -16.36
CA THR A 42 5.56 -10.61 -14.97
C THR A 42 6.24 -11.56 -13.98
N ILE A 43 6.11 -12.88 -14.15
CA ILE A 43 6.83 -13.88 -13.34
C ILE A 43 8.34 -13.69 -13.46
N ASN A 44 8.85 -13.52 -14.68
CA ASN A 44 10.28 -13.30 -14.92
C ASN A 44 10.77 -12.02 -14.22
N GLN A 45 10.01 -10.92 -14.31
CA GLN A 45 10.36 -9.69 -13.61
C GLN A 45 10.30 -9.86 -12.08
N ILE A 46 9.30 -10.56 -11.55
CA ILE A 46 9.21 -10.88 -10.12
C ILE A 46 10.48 -11.62 -9.67
N ASN A 47 10.90 -12.64 -10.40
CA ASN A 47 12.13 -13.39 -10.09
C ASN A 47 13.38 -12.50 -10.11
N SER A 48 13.48 -11.58 -11.07
CA SER A 48 14.57 -10.59 -11.10
C SER A 48 14.55 -9.65 -9.89
N LEU A 49 13.36 -9.20 -9.45
CA LEU A 49 13.22 -8.38 -8.25
C LEU A 49 13.59 -9.14 -6.98
N VAL A 50 13.21 -10.42 -6.88
CA VAL A 50 13.62 -11.32 -5.78
C VAL A 50 15.14 -11.47 -5.76
N ALA A 51 15.76 -11.72 -6.92
CA ALA A 51 17.22 -11.85 -7.02
C ALA A 51 17.97 -10.57 -6.64
N ALA A 52 17.34 -9.40 -6.82
CA ALA A 52 17.86 -8.10 -6.39
C ALA A 52 17.60 -7.80 -4.89
N GLY A 53 16.90 -8.68 -4.17
CA GLY A 53 16.66 -8.56 -2.73
C GLY A 53 15.31 -7.96 -2.32
N ALA A 54 14.30 -7.98 -3.20
CA ALA A 54 12.94 -7.62 -2.80
C ALA A 54 12.35 -8.68 -1.85
N ASP A 55 11.78 -8.24 -0.72
CA ASP A 55 11.04 -9.10 0.21
C ASP A 55 9.56 -9.23 -0.19
N ILE A 56 9.02 -8.19 -0.83
CA ILE A 56 7.61 -8.11 -1.26
C ILE A 56 7.57 -7.50 -2.67
N VAL A 57 6.71 -8.02 -3.54
CA VAL A 57 6.49 -7.42 -4.87
C VAL A 57 5.05 -6.96 -5.01
N ARG A 58 4.86 -5.77 -5.59
CA ARG A 58 3.55 -5.24 -5.93
C ARG A 58 3.26 -5.43 -7.42
N VAL A 59 2.02 -5.80 -7.75
CA VAL A 59 1.55 -6.01 -9.12
C VAL A 59 0.26 -5.22 -9.33
N SER A 60 0.15 -4.52 -10.47
CA SER A 60 -1.04 -3.74 -10.82
C SER A 60 -2.20 -4.64 -11.23
N VAL A 61 -3.43 -4.32 -10.80
CA VAL A 61 -4.65 -5.04 -11.19
C VAL A 61 -5.71 -4.02 -11.63
N PRO A 62 -5.60 -3.48 -12.86
CA PRO A 62 -6.51 -2.45 -13.36
C PRO A 62 -7.89 -2.98 -13.81
N ASP A 63 -8.02 -4.27 -14.11
CA ASP A 63 -9.21 -4.88 -14.72
C ASP A 63 -9.36 -6.37 -14.35
N LYS A 64 -10.41 -7.03 -14.86
CA LYS A 64 -10.70 -8.44 -14.56
C LYS A 64 -9.70 -9.42 -15.18
N ASP A 65 -9.17 -9.09 -16.36
CA ASP A 65 -8.20 -9.96 -17.04
C ASP A 65 -6.88 -9.97 -16.26
N SER A 66 -6.45 -8.80 -15.78
CA SER A 66 -5.30 -8.68 -14.88
C SER A 66 -5.56 -9.29 -13.51
N ALA A 67 -6.79 -9.29 -12.99
CA ALA A 67 -7.14 -10.01 -11.75
C ALA A 67 -6.99 -11.53 -11.94
N SER A 68 -7.49 -12.05 -13.05
CA SER A 68 -7.33 -13.46 -13.44
C SER A 68 -5.86 -13.82 -13.64
N ALA A 69 -5.07 -12.95 -14.28
CA ALA A 69 -3.63 -13.13 -14.46
C ALA A 69 -2.87 -13.08 -13.14
N PHE A 70 -3.22 -12.16 -12.22
CA PHE A 70 -2.64 -12.04 -10.89
C PHE A 70 -2.76 -13.37 -10.12
N LYS A 71 -3.92 -14.03 -10.15
CA LYS A 71 -4.11 -15.34 -9.51
C LYS A 71 -3.20 -16.42 -10.09
N LYS A 72 -2.96 -16.41 -11.42
CA LYS A 72 -2.03 -17.34 -12.08
C LYS A 72 -0.59 -17.07 -11.65
N ILE A 73 -0.18 -15.79 -11.65
CA ILE A 73 1.16 -15.36 -11.22
C ILE A 73 1.39 -15.76 -9.76
N LYS A 74 0.43 -15.49 -8.87
CA LYS A 74 0.55 -15.82 -7.44
C LYS A 74 0.76 -17.31 -7.18
N LYS A 75 0.14 -18.18 -7.97
CA LYS A 75 0.36 -19.63 -7.88
C LYS A 75 1.76 -20.07 -8.34
N ALA A 76 2.40 -19.28 -9.19
CA ALA A 76 3.70 -19.59 -9.78
C ALA A 76 4.89 -19.04 -8.98
N VAL A 77 4.67 -18.13 -8.02
CA VAL A 77 5.74 -17.48 -7.24
C VAL A 77 5.51 -17.63 -5.73
N SER A 78 6.61 -17.73 -4.97
CA SER A 78 6.55 -17.86 -3.51
C SER A 78 6.63 -16.52 -2.77
N ILE A 79 7.19 -15.49 -3.38
CA ILE A 79 7.30 -14.15 -2.77
C ILE A 79 5.90 -13.56 -2.52
N PRO A 80 5.68 -12.84 -1.40
CA PRO A 80 4.43 -12.15 -1.16
C PRO A 80 4.10 -11.11 -2.23
N LEU A 81 2.86 -11.13 -2.73
CA LEU A 81 2.34 -10.22 -3.73
C LEU A 81 1.31 -9.26 -3.16
N VAL A 82 1.54 -7.97 -3.36
CA VAL A 82 0.57 -6.91 -3.08
C VAL A 82 -0.23 -6.62 -4.35
N ALA A 83 -1.55 -6.76 -4.31
CA ALA A 83 -2.43 -6.34 -5.41
C ALA A 83 -2.67 -4.82 -5.33
N ASP A 84 -2.31 -4.08 -6.38
CA ASP A 84 -2.48 -2.62 -6.44
C ASP A 84 -3.80 -2.25 -7.13
N ILE A 85 -4.81 -1.91 -6.33
CA ILE A 85 -6.16 -1.56 -6.81
C ILE A 85 -6.33 -0.05 -6.78
N HIS A 86 -6.60 0.54 -7.95
CA HIS A 86 -6.75 1.98 -8.07
C HIS A 86 -8.18 2.45 -7.85
N PHE A 87 -9.18 1.84 -8.51
CA PHE A 87 -10.55 2.38 -8.54
C PHE A 87 -11.64 1.34 -8.27
N ASP A 88 -11.58 0.17 -8.91
CA ASP A 88 -12.65 -0.80 -8.82
C ASP A 88 -12.50 -1.72 -7.61
N TYR A 89 -13.33 -1.49 -6.60
CA TYR A 89 -13.43 -2.31 -5.39
C TYR A 89 -13.76 -3.78 -5.68
N MET A 90 -14.46 -4.08 -6.78
CA MET A 90 -14.78 -5.45 -7.16
C MET A 90 -13.51 -6.26 -7.47
N LEU A 91 -12.48 -5.63 -8.04
CA LEU A 91 -11.19 -6.27 -8.29
C LEU A 91 -10.47 -6.59 -6.98
N ALA A 92 -10.58 -5.70 -5.98
CA ALA A 92 -10.02 -5.96 -4.64
C ALA A 92 -10.67 -7.18 -3.99
N ILE A 93 -11.99 -7.31 -4.10
CA ILE A 93 -12.74 -8.48 -3.63
C ILE A 93 -12.33 -9.73 -4.41
N GLU A 94 -12.24 -9.62 -5.74
CA GLU A 94 -11.90 -10.73 -6.63
C GLU A 94 -10.54 -11.36 -6.30
N VAL A 95 -9.52 -10.55 -5.99
CA VAL A 95 -8.17 -11.04 -5.69
C VAL A 95 -7.87 -11.25 -4.20
N ALA A 96 -8.82 -10.97 -3.30
CA ALA A 96 -8.62 -11.07 -1.86
C ALA A 96 -8.27 -12.50 -1.39
N ASP A 97 -8.70 -13.53 -2.12
CA ASP A 97 -8.40 -14.94 -1.83
C ASP A 97 -6.98 -15.37 -2.23
N SER A 98 -6.26 -14.51 -2.96
CA SER A 98 -4.98 -14.83 -3.58
C SER A 98 -3.88 -13.86 -3.16
N ALA A 99 -4.21 -12.58 -2.98
CA ALA A 99 -3.23 -11.55 -2.64
C ALA A 99 -2.72 -11.71 -1.20
N ASP A 100 -1.43 -11.43 -0.98
CA ASP A 100 -0.84 -11.41 0.37
C ASP A 100 -1.06 -10.06 1.07
N CYS A 101 -1.49 -9.04 0.32
CA CYS A 101 -1.92 -7.74 0.82
C CYS A 101 -2.70 -7.00 -0.29
N LEU A 102 -3.79 -6.33 0.07
CA LEU A 102 -4.50 -5.42 -0.82
C LEU A 102 -3.97 -4.01 -0.63
N ARG A 103 -3.53 -3.32 -1.68
CA ARG A 103 -3.36 -1.86 -1.63
C ARG A 103 -4.61 -1.23 -2.22
N ILE A 104 -5.24 -0.36 -1.42
CA ILE A 104 -6.29 0.53 -1.88
C ILE A 104 -5.92 1.99 -1.61
N ASN A 105 -6.43 2.88 -2.45
CA ASN A 105 -6.59 4.29 -2.10
C ASN A 105 -8.09 4.55 -1.91
N PRO A 106 -8.60 4.64 -0.68
CA PRO A 106 -10.03 4.72 -0.48
C PRO A 106 -10.68 5.98 -1.09
N GLY A 107 -9.93 7.08 -1.23
CA GLY A 107 -10.38 8.26 -2.01
C GLY A 107 -10.74 7.95 -3.47
N ASN A 108 -10.11 6.94 -4.07
CA ASN A 108 -10.39 6.48 -5.43
C ASN A 108 -11.40 5.32 -5.51
N ILE A 109 -11.50 4.49 -4.45
CA ILE A 109 -12.45 3.36 -4.37
C ILE A 109 -13.91 3.87 -4.32
N GLY A 110 -14.13 5.02 -3.69
CA GLY A 110 -15.42 5.71 -3.64
C GLY A 110 -16.09 5.61 -2.28
N LYS A 111 -17.43 5.51 -2.28
CA LYS A 111 -18.26 5.60 -1.06
C LYS A 111 -17.88 4.55 -0.02
N GLU A 112 -18.05 4.88 1.27
CA GLU A 112 -17.76 4.02 2.43
C GLU A 112 -18.30 2.60 2.26
N LYS A 113 -19.54 2.41 1.76
CA LYS A 113 -20.12 1.09 1.47
C LYS A 113 -19.21 0.19 0.63
N LYS A 114 -18.53 0.72 -0.40
CA LYS A 114 -17.61 -0.07 -1.23
C LYS A 114 -16.35 -0.47 -0.46
N VAL A 115 -15.84 0.43 0.38
CA VAL A 115 -14.69 0.15 1.25
C VAL A 115 -15.03 -0.95 2.25
N ILE A 116 -16.27 -0.95 2.79
CA ILE A 116 -16.76 -2.00 3.70
C ILE A 116 -16.73 -3.38 3.03
N GLU A 117 -17.18 -3.50 1.78
CA GLU A 117 -17.11 -4.78 1.05
C GLU A 117 -15.65 -5.28 0.92
N VAL A 118 -14.70 -4.38 0.65
CA VAL A 118 -13.27 -4.72 0.60
C VAL A 118 -12.76 -5.16 1.98
N ILE A 119 -13.14 -4.47 3.06
CA ILE A 119 -12.79 -4.84 4.43
C ILE A 119 -13.33 -6.24 4.75
N ASN A 120 -14.57 -6.54 4.41
CA ASN A 120 -15.18 -7.83 4.64
C ASN A 120 -14.46 -8.95 3.88
N ALA A 121 -14.10 -8.71 2.61
CA ALA A 121 -13.32 -9.65 1.82
C ALA A 121 -11.91 -9.86 2.41
N ALA A 122 -11.24 -8.79 2.82
CA ALA A 122 -9.92 -8.84 3.47
C ALA A 122 -9.97 -9.63 4.80
N LYS A 123 -10.99 -9.38 5.63
CA LYS A 123 -11.23 -10.13 6.87
C LYS A 123 -11.45 -11.61 6.62
N HIS A 124 -12.34 -11.93 5.68
CA HIS A 124 -12.69 -13.31 5.35
C HIS A 124 -11.45 -14.11 4.94
N ASN A 125 -10.56 -13.50 4.17
CA ASN A 125 -9.34 -14.15 3.66
C ASN A 125 -8.11 -13.96 4.57
N GLY A 126 -8.21 -13.22 5.67
CA GLY A 126 -7.07 -12.92 6.56
C GLY A 126 -5.97 -12.09 5.91
N VAL A 127 -6.31 -11.25 4.92
CA VAL A 127 -5.36 -10.48 4.12
C VAL A 127 -5.28 -9.04 4.62
N PRO A 128 -4.07 -8.48 4.87
CA PRO A 128 -3.95 -7.11 5.31
C PRO A 128 -4.25 -6.10 4.21
N ILE A 129 -4.68 -4.91 4.62
CA ILE A 129 -4.87 -3.77 3.72
C ILE A 129 -3.71 -2.78 3.90
N ARG A 130 -3.15 -2.28 2.79
CA ARG A 130 -2.36 -1.05 2.77
C ARG A 130 -3.24 0.10 2.32
N VAL A 131 -3.51 1.03 3.24
CA VAL A 131 -4.15 2.32 2.93
C VAL A 131 -3.08 3.26 2.37
N GLY A 132 -3.16 3.57 1.08
CA GLY A 132 -2.18 4.41 0.41
C GLY A 132 -2.75 5.75 -0.05
N VAL A 133 -2.53 6.80 0.75
CA VAL A 133 -2.87 8.18 0.43
C VAL A 133 -1.74 8.82 -0.39
N ASN A 134 -2.11 9.49 -1.48
CA ASN A 134 -1.19 10.22 -2.33
C ASN A 134 -1.66 11.67 -2.49
N ALA A 135 -0.73 12.63 -2.50
CA ALA A 135 -1.05 14.05 -2.66
C ALA A 135 -1.84 14.36 -3.95
N GLY A 136 -1.48 13.72 -5.07
CA GLY A 136 -2.13 13.92 -6.36
C GLY A 136 -3.55 13.34 -6.47
N SER A 137 -4.03 12.61 -5.46
CA SER A 137 -5.36 11.99 -5.46
C SER A 137 -6.10 12.19 -4.14
N LEU A 138 -5.88 13.33 -3.47
CA LEU A 138 -6.63 13.72 -2.29
C LEU A 138 -8.12 13.94 -2.62
N GLU A 139 -8.99 13.71 -1.65
CA GLU A 139 -10.42 13.94 -1.79
C GLU A 139 -10.75 15.42 -2.07
N LYS A 140 -11.78 15.67 -2.89
CA LYS A 140 -12.12 17.02 -3.37
C LYS A 140 -12.46 18.00 -2.25
N ASP A 141 -13.04 17.53 -1.16
CA ASP A 141 -13.38 18.38 -0.01
C ASP A 141 -12.14 18.76 0.80
N LEU A 142 -11.14 17.88 0.89
CA LEU A 142 -9.84 18.20 1.47
C LEU A 142 -9.08 19.20 0.61
N GLN A 143 -9.08 19.02 -0.71
CA GLN A 143 -8.49 20.00 -1.63
C GLN A 143 -9.13 21.38 -1.44
N LYS A 144 -10.46 21.46 -1.28
CA LYS A 144 -11.15 22.73 -0.99
C LYS A 144 -10.82 23.31 0.38
N LYS A 145 -10.74 22.46 1.41
CA LYS A 145 -10.45 22.87 2.80
C LYS A 145 -9.04 23.45 2.94
N TYR A 146 -8.07 22.84 2.27
CA TYR A 146 -6.66 23.15 2.42
C TYR A 146 -6.09 24.01 1.28
N GLY A 147 -6.82 24.17 0.18
CA GLY A 147 -6.39 24.89 -1.02
C GLY A 147 -5.40 24.09 -1.86
N GLU A 148 -4.27 23.73 -1.26
CA GLU A 148 -3.19 22.95 -1.87
C GLU A 148 -2.87 21.69 -1.04
N PRO A 149 -2.39 20.60 -1.67
CA PRO A 149 -1.90 19.44 -0.94
C PRO A 149 -0.79 19.82 0.05
N ASN A 150 -0.98 19.46 1.31
CA ASN A 150 0.01 19.63 2.37
C ASN A 150 -0.01 18.42 3.32
N SER A 151 0.90 18.40 4.29
CA SER A 151 1.03 17.28 5.22
C SER A 151 -0.22 17.06 6.07
N ASP A 152 -0.92 18.12 6.50
CA ASP A 152 -2.16 18.01 7.27
C ASP A 152 -3.30 17.41 6.44
N ALA A 153 -3.41 17.80 5.16
CA ALA A 153 -4.39 17.22 4.24
C ALA A 153 -4.17 15.71 4.04
N LEU A 154 -2.90 15.28 3.89
CA LEU A 154 -2.52 13.86 3.78
C LEU A 154 -2.86 13.08 5.05
N VAL A 155 -2.55 13.65 6.22
CA VAL A 155 -2.82 13.03 7.52
C VAL A 155 -4.32 12.94 7.79
N GLU A 156 -5.09 13.98 7.46
CA GLU A 156 -6.55 13.94 7.60
C GLU A 156 -7.18 12.90 6.67
N SER A 157 -6.76 12.82 5.40
CA SER A 157 -7.20 11.78 4.47
C SER A 157 -6.90 10.37 5.03
N ALA A 158 -5.68 10.15 5.52
CA ALA A 158 -5.30 8.89 6.12
C ALA A 158 -6.18 8.55 7.34
N GLN A 159 -6.40 9.51 8.24
CA GLN A 159 -7.21 9.32 9.44
C GLN A 159 -8.67 8.96 9.10
N ARG A 160 -9.29 9.63 8.11
CA ARG A 160 -10.65 9.29 7.66
C ARG A 160 -10.77 7.83 7.25
N HIS A 161 -9.77 7.32 6.54
CA HIS A 161 -9.75 5.93 6.10
C HIS A 161 -9.49 4.95 7.25
N ILE A 162 -8.61 5.32 8.18
CA ILE A 162 -8.37 4.54 9.40
C ILE A 162 -9.65 4.45 10.24
N ASP A 163 -10.43 5.54 10.33
CA ASP A 163 -11.67 5.55 11.10
C ASP A 163 -12.70 4.58 10.50
N ILE A 164 -12.75 4.44 9.16
CA ILE A 164 -13.56 3.42 8.50
C ILE A 164 -13.08 2.01 8.90
N LEU A 165 -11.77 1.74 8.83
CA LEU A 165 -11.22 0.44 9.25
C LEU A 165 -11.54 0.14 10.72
N ALA A 166 -11.39 1.13 11.60
CA ALA A 166 -11.65 1.01 13.03
C ALA A 166 -13.14 0.76 13.35
N LYS A 167 -14.08 1.47 12.69
CA LYS A 167 -15.53 1.22 12.81
C LYS A 167 -15.93 -0.20 12.44
N HIS A 168 -15.14 -0.84 11.60
CA HIS A 168 -15.34 -2.21 11.15
C HIS A 168 -14.38 -3.18 11.78
N ASP A 169 -13.79 -2.88 12.95
CA ASP A 169 -12.89 -3.76 13.72
C ASP A 169 -11.79 -4.38 12.86
N PHE A 170 -11.18 -3.60 11.96
CA PHE A 170 -10.10 -4.03 11.09
C PHE A 170 -8.79 -3.38 11.51
N ASP A 171 -7.94 -4.15 12.19
CA ASP A 171 -6.65 -3.65 12.68
C ASP A 171 -5.44 -4.19 11.87
N HIS A 172 -5.68 -5.12 10.94
CA HIS A 172 -4.63 -5.76 10.15
C HIS A 172 -4.27 -4.90 8.92
N TYR A 173 -3.78 -3.69 9.16
CA TYR A 173 -3.45 -2.74 8.08
C TYR A 173 -2.12 -2.02 8.28
N LYS A 174 -1.54 -1.58 7.16
CA LYS A 174 -0.38 -0.67 7.10
C LYS A 174 -0.73 0.58 6.27
N MET A 175 0.08 1.63 6.37
CA MET A 175 -0.24 2.92 5.74
C MET A 175 0.92 3.47 4.90
N SER A 176 0.60 4.26 3.88
CA SER A 176 1.58 5.11 3.21
C SER A 176 0.96 6.46 2.88
N LEU A 177 1.70 7.54 3.13
CA LEU A 177 1.35 8.91 2.78
C LEU A 177 2.45 9.42 1.85
N LYS A 178 2.21 9.46 0.54
CA LYS A 178 3.25 9.78 -0.44
C LYS A 178 2.97 11.08 -1.16
N ALA A 179 4.02 11.87 -1.36
CA ALA A 179 4.04 13.01 -2.26
C ALA A 179 5.41 13.07 -2.97
N SER A 180 5.54 13.96 -3.94
CA SER A 180 6.80 14.25 -4.64
C SER A 180 7.70 15.19 -3.84
N ASN A 181 7.11 16.15 -3.11
CA ASN A 181 7.85 17.02 -2.20
C ASN A 181 8.34 16.24 -0.95
N ILE A 182 9.65 16.27 -0.71
CA ILE A 182 10.33 15.54 0.36
C ILE A 182 9.91 16.04 1.74
N GLU A 183 9.94 17.35 1.97
CA GLU A 183 9.65 17.95 3.28
C GLU A 183 8.21 17.67 3.72
N MET A 184 7.24 17.86 2.82
CA MET A 184 5.84 17.51 3.05
C MET A 184 5.68 16.02 3.37
N THR A 185 6.36 15.14 2.64
CA THR A 185 6.26 13.69 2.86
C THR A 185 6.82 13.31 4.24
N VAL A 186 7.99 13.85 4.60
CA VAL A 186 8.61 13.61 5.91
C VAL A 186 7.72 14.13 7.05
N ASP A 187 7.16 15.33 6.90
CA ASP A 187 6.26 15.91 7.90
C ASP A 187 4.97 15.09 8.05
N ALA A 188 4.35 14.66 6.95
CA ALA A 188 3.17 13.80 6.97
C ALA A 188 3.45 12.46 7.69
N TYR A 189 4.59 11.82 7.41
CA TYR A 189 4.97 10.58 8.10
C TYR A 189 5.26 10.79 9.59
N ARG A 190 5.90 11.91 9.98
CA ARG A 190 6.11 12.24 11.40
C ARG A 190 4.79 12.44 12.13
N LYS A 191 3.87 13.21 11.55
CA LYS A 191 2.53 13.45 12.10
C LYS A 191 1.75 12.16 12.29
N ILE A 192 1.58 11.34 11.24
CA ILE A 192 0.80 10.10 11.36
C ILE A 192 1.45 9.08 12.30
N SER A 193 2.79 9.04 12.35
CA SER A 193 3.55 8.19 13.28
C SER A 193 3.29 8.56 14.75
N ASN A 194 3.01 9.82 15.06
CA ASN A 194 2.65 10.23 16.43
C ASN A 194 1.18 9.91 16.77
N LEU A 195 0.32 9.71 15.78
CA LEU A 195 -1.11 9.46 15.97
C LEU A 195 -1.46 7.97 15.98
N LYS A 196 -0.66 7.13 15.32
CA LYS A 196 -0.96 5.72 15.07
C LYS A 196 0.29 4.85 15.20
N ASP A 197 0.07 3.64 15.70
CA ASP A 197 1.14 2.65 15.87
C ASP A 197 1.14 1.58 14.77
N GLN A 198 0.38 1.76 13.69
CA GLN A 198 0.43 0.84 12.55
C GLN A 198 1.71 1.03 11.73
N PRO A 199 2.21 -0.04 11.08
CA PRO A 199 3.38 0.05 10.22
C PRO A 199 3.20 1.05 9.07
N LEU A 200 4.30 1.77 8.77
CA LEU A 200 4.36 2.75 7.69
C LEU A 200 5.20 2.17 6.53
N HIS A 201 4.59 2.07 5.35
CA HIS A 201 5.29 1.82 4.10
C HIS A 201 5.79 3.17 3.57
N LEU A 202 7.09 3.44 3.72
CA LEU A 202 7.71 4.71 3.32
C LEU A 202 7.98 4.76 1.82
N GLY A 203 8.08 5.97 1.28
CA GLY A 203 8.54 6.22 -0.08
C GLY A 203 8.09 7.57 -0.61
N ILE A 204 8.88 8.12 -1.54
CA ILE A 204 8.56 9.31 -2.32
C ILE A 204 7.95 8.85 -3.65
N THR A 205 6.93 9.55 -4.14
CA THR A 205 6.38 9.28 -5.49
C THR A 205 7.06 10.20 -6.50
N GLU A 206 7.15 9.77 -7.76
CA GLU A 206 7.67 10.61 -8.86
C GLU A 206 9.06 11.20 -8.57
N ALA A 207 9.97 10.36 -8.06
CA ALA A 207 11.33 10.76 -7.65
C ALA A 207 12.29 11.10 -8.82
N GLY A 208 11.78 11.27 -10.04
CA GLY A 208 12.56 11.61 -11.24
C GLY A 208 13.01 10.41 -12.06
N SER A 209 13.68 10.73 -13.18
CA SER A 209 14.33 9.75 -14.06
C SER A 209 15.78 9.50 -13.65
N LEU A 210 16.36 8.38 -14.09
CA LEU A 210 17.76 8.04 -13.77
C LEU A 210 18.67 9.00 -14.57
N GLY A 211 19.16 10.07 -13.93
CA GLY A 211 20.08 11.04 -14.54
C GLY A 211 19.67 12.52 -14.46
N GLU A 212 18.54 12.85 -13.81
CA GLU A 212 18.30 14.24 -13.42
C GLU A 212 19.15 14.55 -12.18
N GLU A 213 20.29 15.22 -12.40
CA GLU A 213 21.02 15.90 -11.33
C GLU A 213 20.10 16.97 -10.73
N LEU A 214 19.82 16.85 -9.42
CA LEU A 214 19.12 17.87 -8.62
C LEU A 214 20.01 19.10 -8.42
#